data_AF-A0A933EAR4-F1
#
_entry.id   AF-A0A933EAR4-F1
#
_cell.length_a   1.000
_cell.length_b   1.000
_cell.length_c   1.000
_cell.angle_alpha   90.00
_cell.angle_beta   90.00
_cell.angle_gamma   90.00
#
_symmetry.space_group_name_H-M   'P 1'
#
loop_
_entity.id
_entity.type
_entity.pdbx_description
1 polymer ?
#
loop_
_entity_poly.entity_id
_entity_poly.type
_entity_poly.pdbx_seq_one_letter_code
_entity_poly.pdbx_strand_id
1 'polypeptide(L)'
;MFFLKRQLKKAKQSSAPAKAFRGRLLSELSLAYDQEYGCPQRRPFLIQFAGVSFASLVLFFGMGAGVYAYESPQVTEGHPLYFVKSGLESIQGGFARSPEARAQFHAEMMERRLAEGEYQLPHRPDRVPPSLDEAAEQFEQTISALDEGVKDEMRKKLIESLSLHRARYLELSVRVQENEEETGALESLRLRVEGHELSEDELIRLFEMGRRARNQFDGR
;
A
#
# COMPACT_ATOMS: atom_id res chain seq x y z
N MET A 1 -35.95 22.53 16.64
CA MET A 1 -34.64 22.49 17.39
C MET A 1 -33.52 23.39 16.82
N PHE A 2 -33.50 23.77 15.54
CA PHE A 2 -32.39 24.54 14.94
C PHE A 2 -32.28 26.02 15.36
N PHE A 3 -33.40 26.66 15.73
CA PHE A 3 -33.42 28.06 16.15
C PHE A 3 -32.71 28.33 17.49
N LEU A 4 -32.86 27.43 18.46
CA LEU A 4 -32.17 27.49 19.75
C LEU A 4 -30.65 27.42 19.60
N LYS A 5 -30.13 26.55 18.72
CA LYS A 5 -28.69 26.46 18.43
C LYS A 5 -28.13 27.77 17.85
N ARG A 6 -28.87 28.45 16.98
CA ARG A 6 -28.48 29.76 16.42
C ARG A 6 -28.47 30.85 17.49
N GLN A 7 -29.46 30.90 18.37
CA GLN A 7 -29.51 31.89 19.44
C GLN A 7 -28.38 31.68 20.46
N LEU A 8 -28.10 30.43 20.85
CA LEU A 8 -26.95 30.09 21.71
C LEU A 8 -25.62 30.48 21.08
N LYS A 9 -25.44 30.26 19.77
CA LYS A 9 -24.22 30.64 19.06
C LYS A 9 -24.03 32.16 19.02
N LYS A 10 -25.10 32.92 18.80
CA LYS A 10 -25.08 34.39 18.84
C LYS A 10 -24.78 34.92 20.25
N ALA A 11 -25.45 34.38 21.27
CA ALA A 11 -25.20 34.73 22.66
C ALA A 11 -23.75 34.42 23.09
N LYS A 12 -23.21 33.28 22.67
CA LYS A 12 -21.81 32.89 22.90
C LYS A 12 -20.82 33.79 22.16
N GLN A 13 -21.17 34.30 20.98
CA GLN A 13 -20.33 35.25 20.25
C GLN A 13 -20.38 36.65 20.88
N SER A 14 -21.53 37.08 21.39
CA SER A 14 -21.66 38.39 22.05
C SER A 14 -21.06 38.42 23.46
N SER A 15 -21.00 37.28 24.15
CA SER A 15 -20.37 37.17 25.48
C SER A 15 -18.89 36.75 25.42
N ALA A 16 -18.38 36.39 24.23
CA ALA A 16 -16.97 36.04 24.09
C ALA A 16 -16.12 37.31 24.26
N PRO A 17 -15.17 37.34 25.23
CA PRO A 17 -14.31 38.50 25.39
C PRO A 17 -13.46 38.70 24.13
N ALA A 18 -13.11 39.97 23.88
CA ALA A 18 -12.28 40.36 22.74
C ALA A 18 -10.99 39.53 22.69
N LYS A 19 -10.53 39.18 21.48
CA LYS A 19 -9.30 38.38 21.29
C LYS A 19 -8.09 39.01 22.00
N ALA A 20 -8.00 40.34 21.99
CA ALA A 20 -6.95 41.08 22.69
C ALA A 20 -6.99 40.88 24.21
N PHE A 21 -8.18 40.86 24.81
CA PHE A 21 -8.35 40.62 26.25
C PHE A 21 -7.93 39.20 26.62
N ARG A 22 -8.35 38.19 25.84
CA ARG A 22 -7.92 36.80 26.06
C ARG A 22 -6.41 36.64 25.96
N GLY A 23 -5.78 37.30 24.98
CA GLY A 23 -4.33 37.28 24.82
C GLY A 23 -3.61 37.84 26.03
N ARG A 24 -4.05 39.01 26.52
CA ARG A 24 -3.47 39.64 27.72
C ARG A 24 -3.71 38.83 28.99
N LEU A 25 -4.92 38.32 29.18
CA LEU A 25 -5.26 37.48 30.34
C LEU A 25 -4.39 36.22 30.38
N LEU A 26 -4.19 35.56 29.24
CA LEU A 26 -3.33 34.38 29.14
C LEU A 26 -1.86 34.72 29.39
N SER A 27 -1.37 35.87 28.91
CA SER A 27 0.00 36.29 29.20
C SER A 27 0.20 36.61 30.68
N GLU A 28 -0.73 37.32 31.32
CA GLU A 28 -0.66 37.67 32.74
C GLU A 28 -0.77 36.43 33.62
N LEU A 29 -1.70 35.52 33.32
CA LEU A 29 -1.83 34.24 34.02
C LEU A 29 -0.57 33.39 33.87
N SER A 30 0.01 33.33 32.67
CA SER A 30 1.25 32.58 32.47
C SER A 30 2.42 33.16 33.28
N LEU A 31 2.49 34.49 33.38
CA LEU A 31 3.53 35.19 34.11
C LEU A 31 3.38 35.03 35.63
N ALA A 32 2.14 35.14 36.14
CA ALA A 32 1.84 34.92 37.56
C ALA A 32 2.11 33.46 37.97
N TYR A 33 1.74 32.50 37.12
CA TYR A 33 2.00 31.09 37.36
C TYR A 33 3.51 30.76 37.35
N ASP A 34 4.27 31.33 36.40
CA ASP A 34 5.73 31.16 36.33
C ASP A 34 6.44 31.76 37.56
N GLN A 35 5.87 32.82 38.15
CA GLN A 35 6.38 33.49 39.36
C GLN A 35 6.10 32.70 40.65
N GLU A 36 4.99 31.97 40.73
CA GLU A 36 4.56 31.24 41.92
C GLU A 36 5.12 29.82 42.01
N TYR A 37 5.28 29.13 40.87
CA TYR A 37 5.69 27.73 40.85
C TYR A 37 7.13 27.47 40.41
N GLY A 38 7.86 28.50 39.95
CA GLY A 38 9.24 28.39 39.49
C GLY A 38 9.36 27.57 38.20
N CYS A 39 10.00 28.16 37.18
CA CYS A 39 10.08 27.66 35.80
C CYS A 39 10.04 26.12 35.63
N PRO A 40 8.88 25.50 35.32
CA PRO A 40 8.91 24.25 34.59
C PRO A 40 9.28 24.65 33.15
N GLN A 41 10.42 24.15 32.66
CA GLN A 41 10.80 24.29 31.26
C GLN A 41 9.57 24.08 30.38
N ARG A 42 9.18 25.12 29.62
CA ARG A 42 8.08 25.06 28.64
C ARG A 42 8.39 23.99 27.60
N ARG A 43 8.15 22.72 27.91
CA ARG A 43 7.91 21.70 26.90
C ARG A 43 6.47 21.89 26.50
N PRO A 44 6.18 22.43 25.30
CA PRO A 44 4.80 22.58 24.86
C PRO A 44 4.12 21.22 24.99
N PHE A 45 2.93 21.21 25.58
CA PHE A 45 2.12 20.01 25.85
C PHE A 45 2.07 19.07 24.63
N LEU A 46 2.06 19.64 23.41
CA LEU A 46 2.14 18.94 22.12
C LEU A 46 3.38 18.05 21.94
N ILE A 47 4.55 18.42 22.48
CA ILE A 47 5.77 17.59 22.40
C ILE A 47 5.69 16.37 23.33
N GLN A 48 4.96 16.44 24.44
CA GLN A 48 4.75 15.27 25.30
C GLN A 48 3.86 14.23 24.61
N PHE A 49 2.78 14.64 23.95
CA PHE A 49 1.93 13.72 23.17
C PHE A 49 2.64 13.16 21.94
N ALA A 50 3.41 13.99 21.23
CA ALA A 50 4.21 13.54 20.10
C ALA A 50 5.29 12.54 20.52
N GLY A 51 5.97 12.79 21.64
CA GLY A 51 7.01 11.91 22.18
C GLY A 51 6.47 10.56 22.63
N VAL A 52 5.32 10.52 23.32
CA VAL A 52 4.68 9.26 23.75
C VAL A 52 4.19 8.46 22.54
N SER A 53 3.60 9.12 21.55
CA SER A 53 3.12 8.46 20.32
C SER A 53 4.28 7.91 19.48
N PHE A 54 5.40 8.64 19.42
CA PHE A 54 6.58 8.17 18.72
C PHE A 54 7.25 7.01 19.46
N ALA A 55 7.37 7.09 20.79
CA ALA A 55 7.94 6.03 21.62
C ALA A 55 7.11 4.74 21.54
N SER A 56 5.77 4.83 21.55
CA SER A 56 4.91 3.66 21.39
C SER A 56 5.03 3.04 20.00
N LEU A 57 5.17 3.87 18.94
CA LEU A 57 5.46 3.39 17.59
C LEU A 57 6.80 2.65 17.56
N VAL A 58 7.87 3.24 18.08
CA VAL A 58 9.20 2.61 18.11
C VAL A 58 9.17 1.30 18.89
N LEU A 59 8.41 1.21 19.98
CA LEU A 59 8.26 -0.03 20.75
C LEU A 59 7.46 -1.09 19.99
N PHE A 60 6.39 -0.69 19.31
CA PHE A 60 5.56 -1.58 18.48
C PHE A 60 6.35 -2.12 17.27
N PHE A 61 7.14 -1.27 16.62
CA PHE A 61 8.04 -1.70 15.53
C PHE A 61 9.26 -2.47 16.05
N GLY A 62 9.80 -2.12 17.22
CA GLY A 62 10.95 -2.76 17.85
C GLY A 62 10.69 -4.18 18.35
N MET A 63 9.44 -4.54 18.65
CA MET A 63 9.04 -5.91 18.98
C MET A 63 8.83 -6.82 17.75
N GLY A 64 9.15 -6.34 16.54
CA GLY A 64 9.05 -7.14 15.31
C GLY A 64 7.64 -7.28 14.75
N ALA A 65 6.62 -6.71 15.40
CA ALA A 65 5.25 -6.72 14.90
C ALA A 65 5.11 -6.01 13.55
N GLY A 66 5.91 -4.97 13.30
CA GLY A 66 5.95 -4.28 12.02
C GLY A 66 6.54 -5.12 10.88
N VAL A 67 7.61 -5.87 11.15
CA VAL A 67 8.25 -6.77 10.16
C VAL A 67 7.32 -7.94 9.85
N TYR A 68 6.72 -8.53 10.89
CA TYR A 68 5.71 -9.58 10.71
C TYR A 68 4.49 -9.07 9.92
N ALA A 69 3.99 -7.87 10.23
CA ALA A 69 2.85 -7.30 9.52
C ALA A 69 3.10 -7.14 8.02
N TYR A 70 4.35 -6.84 7.65
CA TYR A 70 4.74 -6.56 6.28
C TYR A 70 5.07 -7.83 5.47
N GLU A 71 5.86 -8.73 6.03
CA GLU A 71 6.34 -9.94 5.33
C GLU A 71 5.36 -11.12 5.40
N SER A 72 4.42 -11.11 6.35
CA SER A 72 3.54 -12.27 6.54
C SER A 72 2.44 -12.34 5.47
N PRO A 73 2.30 -13.47 4.76
CA PRO A 73 1.18 -13.71 3.84
C PRO A 73 -0.15 -13.90 4.59
N GLN A 74 -0.12 -14.01 5.92
CA GLN A 74 -1.31 -14.12 6.76
C GLN A 74 -1.99 -12.76 6.96
N VAL A 75 -1.24 -11.67 6.79
CA VAL A 75 -1.74 -10.30 6.94
C VAL A 75 -2.33 -9.86 5.61
N THR A 76 -3.60 -10.24 5.43
CA THR A 76 -4.43 -9.94 4.26
C THR A 76 -5.55 -8.97 4.62
N GLU A 77 -6.34 -8.54 3.64
CA GLU A 77 -7.46 -7.65 3.86
C GLU A 77 -8.42 -8.22 4.91
N GLY A 78 -8.73 -7.42 5.94
CA GLY A 78 -9.49 -7.84 7.12
C GLY A 78 -8.65 -8.36 8.30
N HIS A 79 -7.32 -8.48 8.17
CA HIS A 79 -6.43 -8.67 9.31
C HIS A 79 -6.21 -7.34 10.06
N PRO A 80 -6.16 -7.32 11.41
CA PRO A 80 -5.98 -6.08 12.17
C PRO A 80 -4.71 -5.30 11.81
N LEU A 81 -3.66 -5.97 11.34
CA LEU A 81 -2.40 -5.34 10.95
C LEU A 81 -2.32 -4.94 9.47
N TYR A 82 -3.38 -5.14 8.68
CA TYR A 82 -3.37 -4.86 7.24
C TYR A 82 -3.16 -3.37 6.93
N PHE A 83 -3.64 -2.47 7.80
CA PHE A 83 -3.39 -1.03 7.66
C PHE A 83 -1.90 -0.67 7.76
N VAL A 84 -1.12 -1.44 8.54
CA VAL A 84 0.32 -1.24 8.66
C VAL A 84 1.01 -1.69 7.39
N LYS A 85 0.63 -2.88 6.88
CA LYS A 85 1.16 -3.45 5.64
C LYS A 85 0.91 -2.53 4.44
N SER A 86 -0.35 -2.18 4.19
CA SER A 86 -0.75 -1.26 3.12
C SER A 86 -0.08 0.12 3.26
N GLY A 87 0.08 0.63 4.48
CA GLY A 87 0.81 1.86 4.74
C GLY A 87 2.29 1.77 4.34
N LEU A 88 2.98 0.68 4.69
CA LEU A 88 4.37 0.44 4.33
C LEU A 88 4.55 0.25 2.82
N GLU A 89 3.64 -0.49 2.17
CA GLU A 89 3.62 -0.69 0.71
C GLU A 89 3.42 0.64 -0.02
N SER A 90 2.50 1.49 0.46
CA SER A 90 2.28 2.83 -0.10
C SER A 90 3.52 3.72 0.00
N ILE A 91 4.25 3.63 1.13
CA ILE A 91 5.50 4.35 1.33
C ILE A 91 6.57 3.82 0.36
N GLN A 92 6.73 2.50 0.25
CA GLN A 92 7.68 1.88 -0.67
C GLN A 92 7.39 2.28 -2.13
N GLY A 93 6.13 2.22 -2.56
CA GLY A 93 5.70 2.66 -3.89
C GLY A 93 5.97 4.15 -4.12
N GLY A 94 5.78 5.00 -3.11
CA GLY A 94 6.11 6.43 -3.18
C GLY A 94 7.60 6.73 -3.35
N PHE A 95 8.48 5.82 -2.92
CA PHE A 95 9.93 5.93 -3.11
C PHE A 95 10.41 5.36 -4.46
N ALA A 96 9.62 4.50 -5.12
CA ALA A 96 9.93 3.93 -6.43
C ALA A 96 9.77 4.97 -7.57
N ARG A 97 10.79 5.82 -7.73
CA ARG A 97 10.76 6.92 -8.71
C ARG A 97 11.33 6.57 -10.09
N SER A 98 12.28 5.64 -10.15
CA SER A 98 12.85 5.20 -11.44
C SER A 98 11.99 4.10 -12.06
N PRO A 99 11.98 3.95 -13.40
CA PRO A 99 11.25 2.87 -14.06
C PRO A 99 11.73 1.49 -13.59
N GLU A 100 13.04 1.35 -13.33
CA GLU A 100 13.64 0.15 -12.72
C GLU A 100 13.04 -0.16 -11.34
N ALA A 101 12.97 0.84 -10.46
CA ALA A 101 12.43 0.66 -9.11
C ALA A 101 10.92 0.39 -9.12
N ARG A 102 10.18 1.00 -10.05
CA ARG A 102 8.74 0.74 -10.22
C ARG A 102 8.49 -0.68 -10.71
N ALA A 103 9.19 -1.12 -11.74
CA ALA A 103 9.06 -2.47 -12.26
C ALA A 103 9.40 -3.50 -11.17
N GLN A 104 10.47 -3.27 -10.41
CA GLN A 104 10.81 -4.15 -9.29
C GLN A 104 9.75 -4.13 -8.18
N PHE A 105 9.27 -2.94 -7.80
CA PHE A 105 8.22 -2.79 -6.78
C PHE A 105 6.95 -3.56 -7.17
N HIS A 106 6.46 -3.36 -8.40
CA HIS A 106 5.25 -4.04 -8.89
C HIS A 106 5.46 -5.56 -9.02
N ALA A 107 6.64 -6.01 -9.44
CA ALA A 107 6.97 -7.43 -9.46
C ALA A 107 6.96 -8.06 -8.04
N GLU A 108 7.52 -7.36 -7.06
CA GLU A 108 7.49 -7.78 -5.64
C GLU A 108 6.06 -7.77 -5.08
N MET A 109 5.25 -6.76 -5.41
CA MET A 109 3.84 -6.72 -4.98
C MET A 109 3.07 -7.90 -5.58
N MET A 110 3.25 -8.20 -6.87
CA MET A 110 2.63 -9.35 -7.53
C MET A 110 2.96 -10.66 -6.78
N GLU A 111 4.23 -10.88 -6.44
CA GLU A 111 4.65 -12.06 -5.68
C GLU A 111 3.93 -12.17 -4.33
N ARG A 112 3.80 -11.04 -3.63
CA ARG A 112 3.09 -11.00 -2.33
C ARG A 112 1.61 -11.31 -2.48
N ARG A 113 0.93 -10.76 -3.48
CA ARG A 113 -0.49 -11.04 -3.73
C ARG A 113 -0.73 -12.50 -4.10
N LEU A 114 0.19 -13.13 -4.84
CA LEU A 114 0.16 -14.57 -5.09
C LEU A 114 0.34 -15.39 -3.80
N ALA A 115 1.30 -15.03 -2.94
CA ALA A 115 1.53 -15.71 -1.67
C ALA A 115 0.35 -15.54 -0.69
N GLU A 116 -0.30 -14.38 -0.69
CA GLU A 116 -1.55 -14.13 0.05
C GLU A 116 -2.67 -15.03 -0.45
N GLY A 117 -2.86 -15.13 -1.77
CA GLY A 117 -3.85 -16.01 -2.39
C GLY A 117 -3.61 -17.49 -2.06
N GLU A 118 -2.35 -17.95 -2.10
CA GLU A 118 -1.99 -19.32 -1.68
C GLU A 118 -2.32 -19.60 -0.22
N TYR A 119 -2.06 -18.64 0.66
CA TYR A 119 -2.40 -18.76 2.07
C TYR A 119 -3.92 -18.75 2.29
N GLN A 120 -4.65 -17.91 1.55
CA GLN A 120 -6.10 -17.79 1.68
C GLN A 120 -6.85 -18.98 1.11
N LEU A 121 -6.36 -19.63 0.05
CA LEU A 121 -7.04 -20.75 -0.60
C LEU A 121 -7.57 -21.82 0.38
N PRO A 122 -6.78 -22.34 1.35
CA PRO A 122 -7.29 -23.29 2.33
C PRO A 122 -8.08 -22.69 3.52
N HIS A 123 -8.04 -21.37 3.74
CA HIS A 123 -8.63 -20.75 4.95
C HIS A 123 -9.88 -19.88 4.67
N ARG A 124 -9.87 -19.17 3.54
CA ARG A 124 -10.85 -18.16 3.09
C ARG A 124 -10.83 -18.10 1.55
N PRO A 125 -11.31 -19.15 0.85
CA PRO A 125 -11.26 -19.22 -0.61
C PRO A 125 -11.99 -18.05 -1.28
N ASP A 126 -13.04 -17.53 -0.65
CA ASP A 126 -13.80 -16.34 -1.08
C ASP A 126 -12.96 -15.06 -1.22
N ARG A 127 -11.78 -15.01 -0.59
CA ARG A 127 -10.88 -13.85 -0.64
C ARG A 127 -9.74 -13.98 -1.64
N VAL A 128 -9.57 -15.15 -2.25
CA VAL A 128 -8.53 -15.39 -3.25
C VAL A 128 -8.77 -14.62 -4.55
N PRO A 129 -10.01 -14.51 -5.09
CA PRO A 129 -10.24 -13.79 -6.35
C PRO A 129 -9.81 -12.31 -6.30
N PRO A 130 -10.11 -11.52 -5.25
CA PRO A 130 -9.57 -10.18 -5.10
C PRO A 130 -8.03 -10.12 -5.11
N SER A 131 -7.35 -11.04 -4.42
CA SER A 131 -5.88 -11.09 -4.41
C SER A 131 -5.30 -11.47 -5.78
N LEU A 132 -5.99 -12.31 -6.56
CA LEU A 132 -5.62 -12.62 -7.93
C LEU A 132 -5.83 -11.42 -8.87
N ASP A 133 -6.94 -10.71 -8.75
CA ASP A 133 -7.18 -9.48 -9.51
C ASP A 133 -6.08 -8.43 -9.21
N GLU A 134 -5.73 -8.22 -7.93
CA GLU A 134 -4.61 -7.35 -7.54
C GLU A 134 -3.27 -7.83 -8.13
N ALA A 135 -2.99 -9.13 -8.14
CA ALA A 135 -1.77 -9.68 -8.74
C ALA A 135 -1.70 -9.41 -10.26
N ALA A 136 -2.83 -9.51 -10.96
CA ALA A 136 -2.90 -9.20 -12.39
C ALA A 136 -2.65 -7.70 -12.67
N GLU A 137 -3.22 -6.80 -11.86
CA GLU A 137 -2.93 -5.36 -11.96
C GLU A 137 -1.45 -5.05 -11.75
N GLN A 138 -0.80 -5.70 -10.77
CA GLN A 138 0.64 -5.52 -10.53
C GLN A 138 1.50 -6.06 -11.69
N PHE A 139 1.05 -7.12 -12.36
CA PHE A 139 1.70 -7.65 -13.56
C PHE A 139 1.68 -6.62 -14.70
N GLU A 140 0.52 -6.02 -14.98
CA GLU A 140 0.37 -4.98 -16.00
C GLU A 140 1.22 -3.74 -15.67
N GLN A 141 1.21 -3.30 -14.41
CA GLN A 141 2.03 -2.18 -13.95
C GLN A 141 3.53 -2.46 -14.10
N THR A 142 3.96 -3.71 -13.91
CA THR A 142 5.35 -4.10 -14.15
C THR A 142 5.71 -4.01 -15.63
N ILE A 143 4.86 -4.50 -16.53
CA ILE A 143 5.08 -4.41 -17.98
C ILE A 143 5.15 -2.95 -18.43
N SER A 144 4.20 -2.12 -17.98
CA SER A 144 4.19 -0.69 -18.27
C SER A 144 5.50 -0.01 -17.81
N ALA A 145 6.00 -0.34 -16.62
CA ALA A 145 7.25 0.20 -16.11
C ALA A 145 8.49 -0.31 -16.90
N LEU A 146 8.46 -1.53 -17.43
CA LEU A 146 9.50 -2.06 -18.30
C LEU A 146 9.61 -1.31 -19.63
N ASP A 147 8.47 -0.86 -20.17
CA ASP A 147 8.39 -0.13 -21.44
C ASP A 147 8.83 1.34 -21.29
N GLU A 148 8.84 1.90 -20.08
CA GLU A 148 9.34 3.25 -19.76
C GLU A 148 10.88 3.40 -19.88
N GLY A 149 11.61 2.33 -20.22
CA GLY A 149 13.05 2.39 -20.50
C GLY A 149 13.93 1.83 -19.39
N VAL A 150 13.64 0.60 -18.98
CA VAL A 150 14.49 -0.18 -18.06
C VAL A 150 15.73 -0.71 -18.79
N LYS A 151 16.90 -0.69 -18.12
CA LYS A 151 18.15 -1.24 -18.68
C LYS A 151 18.00 -2.71 -19.06
N ASP A 152 18.63 -3.11 -20.17
CA ASP A 152 18.49 -4.45 -20.74
C ASP A 152 18.84 -5.60 -19.79
N GLU A 153 19.86 -5.45 -18.93
CA GLU A 153 20.21 -6.50 -17.95
C GLU A 153 19.11 -6.68 -16.89
N MET A 154 18.54 -5.58 -16.40
CA MET A 154 17.48 -5.61 -15.41
C MET A 154 16.17 -6.08 -16.03
N ARG A 155 15.89 -5.64 -17.26
CA ARG A 155 14.74 -6.06 -18.05
C ARG A 155 14.70 -7.58 -18.22
N LYS A 156 15.83 -8.22 -18.53
CA LYS A 156 15.91 -9.69 -18.66
C LYS A 156 15.55 -10.42 -17.36
N LYS A 157 16.13 -9.98 -16.23
CA LYS A 157 15.84 -10.58 -14.92
C LYS A 157 14.36 -10.42 -14.54
N LEU A 158 13.79 -9.25 -14.81
CA LEU A 158 12.37 -8.98 -14.54
C LEU A 158 11.44 -9.80 -15.43
N ILE A 159 11.78 -9.99 -16.71
CA ILE A 159 11.02 -10.86 -17.61
C ILE A 159 11.05 -12.31 -17.11
N GLU A 160 12.21 -12.79 -16.65
CA GLU A 160 12.34 -14.13 -16.08
C GLU A 160 11.47 -14.29 -14.83
N SER A 161 11.51 -13.34 -13.87
CA SER A 161 10.65 -13.39 -12.68
C SER A 161 9.17 -13.28 -13.04
N LEU A 162 8.81 -12.43 -13.99
CA LEU A 162 7.42 -12.30 -14.45
C LEU A 162 6.89 -13.58 -15.08
N SER A 163 7.72 -14.32 -15.82
CA SER A 163 7.34 -15.61 -16.40
C SER A 163 7.05 -16.64 -15.31
N LEU A 164 7.85 -16.65 -14.24
CA LEU A 164 7.62 -17.51 -13.07
C LEU A 164 6.33 -17.11 -12.34
N HIS A 165 6.12 -15.82 -12.09
CA HIS A 165 4.93 -15.33 -11.40
C HIS A 165 3.66 -15.61 -12.20
N ARG A 166 3.71 -15.52 -13.53
CA ARG A 166 2.59 -15.88 -14.41
C ARG A 166 2.25 -17.37 -14.30
N ALA A 167 3.25 -18.25 -14.32
CA ALA A 167 3.01 -19.68 -14.16
C ALA A 167 2.31 -19.98 -12.82
N ARG A 168 2.77 -19.34 -11.74
CA ARG A 168 2.19 -19.45 -10.41
C ARG A 168 0.77 -18.88 -10.33
N TYR A 169 0.52 -17.74 -10.97
CA TYR A 169 -0.81 -17.16 -11.11
C TYR A 169 -1.79 -18.11 -11.78
N LEU A 170 -1.38 -18.70 -12.92
CA LEU A 170 -2.21 -19.66 -13.66
C LEU A 170 -2.51 -20.89 -12.80
N GLU A 171 -1.51 -21.45 -12.14
CA GLU A 171 -1.69 -22.59 -11.23
C GLU A 171 -2.68 -22.26 -10.10
N LEU A 172 -2.54 -21.10 -9.45
CA LEU A 172 -3.47 -20.69 -8.41
C LEU A 172 -4.89 -20.50 -8.94
N SER A 173 -5.03 -19.85 -10.10
CA SER A 173 -6.33 -19.60 -10.72
C SER A 173 -7.06 -20.90 -11.07
N VAL A 174 -6.34 -21.93 -11.53
CA VAL A 174 -6.90 -23.27 -11.79
C VAL A 174 -7.33 -23.92 -10.48
N ARG A 175 -6.52 -23.87 -9.43
CA ARG A 175 -6.88 -24.45 -8.12
C ARG A 175 -8.08 -23.74 -7.46
N VAL A 176 -8.25 -22.45 -7.70
CA VAL A 176 -9.45 -21.71 -7.27
C VAL A 176 -10.66 -22.21 -8.04
N GLN A 177 -10.56 -22.34 -9.38
CA GLN A 177 -11.64 -22.87 -10.21
C GLN A 177 -12.04 -24.30 -9.84
N GLU A 178 -11.07 -25.20 -9.57
CA GLU A 178 -11.35 -26.58 -9.15
C GLU A 178 -12.09 -26.64 -7.79
N ASN A 179 -11.74 -25.77 -6.84
CA ASN A 179 -12.46 -25.66 -5.57
C ASN A 179 -13.84 -24.97 -5.72
N GLU A 180 -14.00 -24.11 -6.74
CA GLU A 180 -15.23 -23.37 -6.99
C GLU A 180 -16.25 -24.13 -7.86
N GLU A 181 -15.82 -25.09 -8.70
CA GLU A 181 -16.71 -26.01 -9.41
C GLU A 181 -17.48 -26.93 -8.44
N GLU A 182 -16.97 -27.18 -7.23
CA GLU A 182 -17.74 -27.81 -6.14
C GLU A 182 -18.78 -26.87 -5.50
N THR A 183 -18.66 -25.54 -5.68
CA THR A 183 -19.53 -24.52 -5.05
C THR A 183 -20.39 -23.70 -6.02
N GLY A 184 -20.26 -23.91 -7.34
CA GLY A 184 -21.24 -23.52 -8.36
C GLY A 184 -21.32 -22.02 -8.69
N ALA A 185 -20.26 -21.26 -8.44
CA ALA A 185 -20.25 -19.81 -8.68
C ALA A 185 -19.06 -19.37 -9.55
N LEU A 186 -19.34 -19.14 -10.84
CA LEU A 186 -18.87 -18.01 -11.69
C LEU A 186 -18.12 -18.33 -13.01
N GLU A 187 -18.82 -18.05 -14.11
CA GLU A 187 -18.28 -17.87 -15.47
C GLU A 187 -17.35 -16.64 -15.62
N SER A 188 -17.32 -15.71 -14.65
CA SER A 188 -16.60 -14.43 -14.80
C SER A 188 -15.08 -14.55 -14.73
N LEU A 189 -14.55 -15.51 -13.96
CA LEU A 189 -13.11 -15.80 -13.92
C LEU A 189 -12.66 -16.51 -15.20
N ARG A 190 -13.48 -17.44 -15.70
CA ARG A 190 -13.23 -18.12 -16.98
C ARG A 190 -13.17 -17.14 -18.14
N LEU A 191 -14.15 -16.24 -18.25
CA LEU A 191 -14.19 -15.17 -19.27
C LEU A 191 -13.02 -14.19 -19.16
N ARG A 192 -12.46 -13.98 -17.96
CA ARG A 192 -11.32 -13.07 -17.76
C ARG A 192 -9.97 -13.76 -18.01
N VAL A 193 -9.83 -15.04 -17.67
CA VAL A 193 -8.64 -15.86 -18.02
C VAL A 193 -8.61 -16.13 -19.54
N GLU A 194 -9.74 -16.48 -20.15
CA GLU A 194 -9.89 -16.61 -21.61
C GLU A 194 -9.81 -15.22 -22.30
N GLY A 195 -10.20 -14.13 -21.62
CA GLY A 195 -10.11 -12.76 -22.14
C GLY A 195 -8.73 -12.10 -21.97
N HIS A 196 -7.90 -12.58 -21.06
CA HIS A 196 -6.48 -12.20 -20.89
C HIS A 196 -5.54 -13.13 -21.68
N GLU A 197 -5.97 -13.57 -22.86
CA GLU A 197 -5.04 -13.86 -23.95
C GLU A 197 -4.37 -12.54 -24.37
N LEU A 198 -3.36 -12.09 -23.61
CA LEU A 198 -2.20 -11.41 -24.21
C LEU A 198 -1.79 -12.33 -25.34
N SER A 199 -2.15 -11.96 -26.57
CA SER A 199 -2.11 -12.89 -27.69
C SER A 199 -0.69 -13.46 -27.74
N GLU A 200 -0.57 -14.73 -28.10
CA GLU A 200 0.72 -15.36 -28.27
C GLU A 200 1.65 -14.47 -29.13
N ASP A 201 1.07 -13.70 -30.06
CA ASP A 201 1.75 -12.69 -30.88
C ASP A 201 2.26 -11.46 -30.12
N GLU A 202 1.63 -10.99 -29.05
CA GLU A 202 2.14 -9.87 -28.23
C GLU A 202 3.32 -10.31 -27.37
N LEU A 203 3.29 -11.54 -26.86
CA LEU A 203 4.42 -12.17 -26.18
C LEU A 203 5.57 -12.48 -27.14
N ILE A 204 5.27 -13.04 -28.31
CA ILE A 204 6.24 -13.24 -29.38
C ILE A 204 6.80 -11.88 -29.81
N ARG A 205 5.98 -10.81 -29.90
CA ARG A 205 6.46 -9.46 -30.20
C ARG A 205 7.36 -8.90 -29.10
N LEU A 206 7.05 -9.09 -27.82
CA LEU A 206 7.91 -8.68 -26.71
C LEU A 206 9.24 -9.45 -26.71
N PHE A 207 9.20 -10.76 -26.95
CA PHE A 207 10.39 -11.61 -27.11
C PHE A 207 11.21 -11.25 -28.36
N GLU A 208 10.55 -10.98 -29.50
CA GLU A 208 11.19 -10.55 -30.75
C GLU A 208 11.78 -9.15 -30.64
N MET A 209 11.11 -8.22 -29.96
CA MET A 209 11.64 -6.87 -29.68
C MET A 209 12.91 -6.95 -28.83
N GLY A 210 12.93 -7.80 -27.79
CA GLY A 210 14.13 -8.07 -27.01
C GLY A 210 15.26 -8.73 -27.83
N ARG A 211 14.92 -9.60 -28.80
CA ARG A 211 15.89 -10.28 -29.66
C ARG A 211 16.45 -9.37 -30.77
N ARG A 212 15.65 -8.47 -31.35
CA ARG A 212 16.09 -7.47 -32.34
C ARG A 212 16.98 -6.40 -31.71
N ALA A 213 16.68 -5.95 -30.50
CA ALA A 213 17.55 -5.05 -29.74
C ALA A 213 18.95 -5.67 -29.55
N ARG A 214 19.01 -6.96 -29.18
CA ARG A 214 20.27 -7.71 -29.03
C ARG A 214 21.12 -7.77 -30.30
N ASN A 215 20.48 -8.04 -31.45
CA ASN A 215 21.19 -8.13 -32.73
C ASN A 215 21.69 -6.77 -33.25
N GLN A 216 21.13 -5.64 -32.80
CA GLN A 216 21.65 -4.30 -33.11
C GLN A 216 22.90 -3.94 -32.31
N PHE A 217 23.09 -4.54 -31.13
CA PHE A 217 24.25 -4.30 -30.26
C PHE A 217 25.42 -5.27 -30.56
N ASP A 218 25.15 -6.51 -30.96
CA ASP A 218 26.19 -7.50 -31.30
C ASP A 218 26.76 -7.34 -32.74
N GLY A 219 26.28 -6.35 -33.49
CA GLY A 219 26.66 -6.08 -34.89
C GLY A 219 27.63 -4.91 -35.11
N ARG A 220 28.31 -4.41 -34.06
CA ARG A 220 29.36 -3.38 -34.16
C ARG A 220 30.64 -3.81 -33.48
#